data_AF-A0A2U1S9D6-F1
#
_entry.id   AF-A0A2U1S9D6-F1
#
_cell.length_a   1.000
_cell.length_b   1.000
_cell.length_c   1.000
_cell.angle_alpha   90.00
_cell.angle_beta   90.00
_cell.angle_gamma   90.00
#
_symmetry.space_group_name_H-M   'P 1'
#
loop_
_entity.id
_entity.type
_entity.pdbx_description
1 polymer ?
#
loop_
_entity_poly.entity_id
_entity_poly.type
_entity_poly.pdbx_seq_one_letter_code
_entity_poly.pdbx_strand_id
1 'polypeptide(L)' 'MDKSFEEKLDELESLVKQLESENVPLKEAVELYTQANKLLKECGDELNDTKELIQKISEDGALEEFNG' A
#
# COMPACT_ATOMS: atom_id res chain seq x y z
N MET A 1 8.66 -2.94 -15.16
CA MET A 1 7.80 -3.81 -14.34
C MET A 1 7.31 -2.97 -13.20
N ASP A 2 6.00 -2.97 -12.95
CA ASP A 2 5.47 -2.36 -11.73
C ASP A 2 5.87 -3.20 -10.52
N LYS A 3 6.11 -2.55 -9.39
CA LYS A 3 6.46 -3.20 -8.12
C LYS A 3 5.26 -4.01 -7.60
N SER A 4 5.52 -5.15 -6.95
CA SER A 4 4.49 -5.89 -6.23
C SER A 4 3.95 -5.09 -5.04
N PHE A 5 2.80 -5.50 -4.51
CA PHE A 5 2.24 -4.91 -3.30
C PHE A 5 3.22 -5.00 -2.12
N GLU A 6 3.83 -6.17 -1.93
CA GLU A 6 4.81 -6.42 -0.86
C GLU A 6 6.04 -5.53 -1.01
N GLU A 7 6.55 -5.37 -2.24
CA GLU A 7 7.70 -4.48 -2.49
C GLU A 7 7.38 -3.01 -2.19
N LYS A 8 6.17 -2.54 -2.51
CA LYS A 8 5.71 -1.18 -2.18
C LYS A 8 5.56 -1.00 -0.67
N LEU A 9 5.07 -2.03 0.03
CA LEU A 9 4.88 -2.00 1.48
C LEU A 9 6.24 -1.98 2.21
N ASP A 10 7.19 -2.81 1.78
CA ASP A 10 8.56 -2.84 2.32
C ASP A 10 9.26 -1.47 2.15
N GLU A 11 9.07 -0.84 0.99
CA GLU A 11 9.60 0.49 0.72
C GLU A 11 8.95 1.57 1.60
N LEU A 12 7.62 1.51 1.78
CA LEU A 12 6.89 2.40 2.68
C LEU A 12 7.40 2.28 4.12
N GLU A 13 7.59 1.07 4.62
CA GLU A 13 8.16 0.85 5.96
C GLU A 13 9.56 1.44 6.09
N SER A 14 10.38 1.30 5.05
CA SER A 14 11.73 1.86 5.03
C SER A 14 11.72 3.39 5.08
N LEU A 15 10.79 4.03 4.37
CA LEU A 15 10.63 5.49 4.40
C LEU A 15 10.14 5.98 5.77
N VAL A 16 9.20 5.26 6.40
CA VAL A 16 8.71 5.58 7.75
C VAL A 16 9.85 5.46 8.76
N LYS A 17 10.64 4.38 8.72
CA LYS A 17 11.81 4.20 9.59
C LYS A 17 12.84 5.34 9.42
N GLN A 18 13.02 5.83 8.19
CA GLN A 18 13.86 6.99 7.94
C GLN A 18 13.28 8.26 8.54
N LEU A 19 11.97 8.53 8.35
CA LEU A 19 11.28 9.69 8.93
C LEU A 19 11.31 9.73 10.47
N GLU A 20 11.34 8.57 11.12
CA GLU A 20 11.43 8.44 12.58
C GLU A 20 12.84 8.67 13.14
N SER A 21 13.85 8.78 12.28
CA SER A 21 15.23 9.03 12.71
C SER A 21 15.41 10.45 13.26
N GLU A 22 16.06 10.57 14.42
CA GLU A 22 16.23 11.83 15.17
C GLU A 22 16.98 12.94 14.42
N ASN A 23 17.68 12.61 13.33
CA ASN A 23 18.58 13.53 12.62
C ASN A 23 18.18 13.81 11.16
N VAL A 24 16.93 13.57 10.77
CA VAL A 24 16.48 13.91 9.40
C VAL A 24 16.38 15.43 9.23
N PRO A 25 17.12 16.04 8.29
CA PRO A 25 16.95 17.45 7.95
C PRO A 25 15.54 17.75 7.46
N LEU A 26 14.97 18.90 7.81
CA LEU A 26 13.59 19.27 7.43
C LEU A 26 13.29 19.09 5.93
N LYS A 27 14.23 19.46 5.06
CA LYS A 27 14.05 19.32 3.61
C LYS A 27 13.91 17.85 3.20
N GLU A 28 14.75 16.99 3.75
CA GLU A 28 14.71 15.54 3.51
C GLU A 28 13.45 14.92 4.11
N ALA A 29 13.01 15.38 5.29
CA ALA A 29 11.75 14.94 5.89
C ALA A 29 10.55 15.21 4.98
N VAL A 30 10.50 16.37 4.33
CA VAL A 30 9.42 16.71 3.37
C VAL A 30 9.47 15.81 2.13
N GLU A 31 10.66 15.51 1.62
CA GLU A 31 10.85 14.61 0.47
C GLU A 31 10.45 13.17 0.82
N LEU A 32 10.89 12.65 1.98
CA LEU A 32 10.52 11.33 2.49
C LEU A 32 9.01 11.22 2.75
N TYR A 33 8.41 12.23 3.37
CA TYR A 33 6.97 12.28 3.63
C TYR A 33 6.16 12.24 2.33
N THR A 34 6.61 12.97 1.31
CA THR A 34 5.93 12.99 0.00
C THR A 34 5.98 11.62 -0.67
N GLN A 35 7.14 10.94 -0.62
CA GLN A 35 7.30 9.59 -1.15
C GLN A 35 6.47 8.56 -0.37
N ALA A 36 6.48 8.63 0.96
CA ALA A 36 5.70 7.76 1.82
C ALA A 36 4.19 7.90 1.55
N ASN A 37 3.68 9.12 1.40
CA ASN A 37 2.26 9.34 1.07
C ASN A 37 1.87 8.81 -0.31
N LYS A 38 2.78 8.91 -1.28
CA LYS A 38 2.54 8.35 -2.61
C LYS A 38 2.38 6.83 -2.54
N LEU A 39 3.31 6.13 -1.87
CA LEU A 39 3.24 4.68 -1.70
C LEU A 39 2.04 4.27 -0.86
N LEU A 40 1.73 5.02 0.22
CA LEU A 40 0.53 4.77 1.03
C LEU A 40 -0.74 4.83 0.19
N LYS A 41 -0.84 5.83 -0.70
CA LYS A 41 -1.97 5.95 -1.62
C LYS A 41 -2.03 4.76 -2.59
N GLU A 42 -0.91 4.40 -3.20
CA GLU A 42 -0.84 3.26 -4.14
C GLU A 42 -1.25 1.94 -3.47
N CYS A 43 -0.73 1.65 -2.28
CA CYS A 43 -1.13 0.47 -1.51
C CYS A 43 -2.62 0.50 -1.12
N GLY A 44 -3.13 1.68 -0.73
CA GLY A 44 -4.54 1.85 -0.40
C GLY A 44 -5.46 1.63 -1.60
N ASP A 45 -5.09 2.13 -2.77
CA ASP A 45 -5.84 1.94 -4.02
C ASP A 45 -5.87 0.44 -4.40
N GLU A 46 -4.73 -0.25 -4.34
CA GLU A 46 -4.64 -1.68 -4.68
C GLU A 46 -5.47 -2.57 -3.73
N LEU A 47 -5.50 -2.24 -2.43
CA LEU A 47 -6.36 -2.90 -1.45
C LEU A 47 -7.85 -2.65 -1.72
N ASN A 48 -8.21 -1.43 -2.09
CA ASN A 48 -9.60 -1.08 -2.41
C ASN A 48 -10.06 -1.83 -3.66
N ASP A 49 -9.25 -1.84 -4.73
CA ASP A 49 -9.56 -2.56 -5.96
C ASP A 49 -9.75 -4.07 -5.70
N THR A 50 -8.87 -4.65 -4.88
CA THR A 50 -8.98 -6.06 -4.47
C THR A 50 -10.26 -6.32 -3.68
N LYS A 51 -10.62 -5.42 -2.74
CA LYS A 51 -11.83 -5.53 -1.94
C LYS A 51 -13.09 -5.42 -2.81
N GLU A 52 -13.12 -4.50 -3.77
CA GLU A 52 -14.23 -4.37 -4.72
C GLU A 52 -14.41 -5.62 -5.58
N LEU A 53 -13.30 -6.24 -6.01
CA LEU A 53 -13.33 -7.50 -6.74
C LEU A 53 -13.93 -8.62 -5.88
N ILE A 54 -13.48 -8.77 -4.64
CA ILE A 54 -14.02 -9.76 -3.69
C ILE A 54 -15.52 -9.53 -3.48
N GLN A 55 -15.94 -8.27 -3.31
CA GLN A 55 -17.35 -7.93 -3.14
C GLN A 55 -18.19 -8.33 -4.36
N LYS A 56 -17.72 -8.04 -5.59
CA LYS A 56 -18.41 -8.43 -6.82
C LYS A 56 -18.56 -9.95 -6.96
N ILE A 57 -17.49 -10.70 -6.67
CA ILE A 57 -17.52 -12.17 -6.70
C ILE A 57 -18.52 -12.72 -5.65
N SER A 58 -18.63 -12.06 -4.49
CA SER A 58 -19.59 -12.43 -3.44
C SER A 58 -21.03 -12.18 -3.86
N GLU A 59 -21.28 -11.05 -4.53
CA GLU A 59 -22.61 -10.66 -5.03
C GLU A 59 -23.06 -11.54 -6.20
N ASP A 60 -22.12 -11.99 -7.05
CA ASP A 60 -22.37 -12.90 -8.17
C ASP A 60 -22.49 -14.39 -7.73
N GLY A 61 -22.42 -14.68 -6.44
CA GLY A 61 -22.58 -16.03 -5.87
C GLY A 61 -21.39 -16.97 -6.04
N ALA A 62 -20.28 -16.52 -6.64
CA ALA A 62 -19.11 -17.34 -6.94
C ALA A 62 -18.22 -17.62 -5.71
N LEU A 63 -18.34 -16.85 -4.62
CA LEU A 63 -17.59 -17.11 -3.38
C LEU A 63 -18.13 -18.29 -2.56
N GLU A 64 -19.36 -18.76 -2.80
CA GLU A 64 -19.86 -19.98 -2.14
C GLU A 64 -19.10 -21.23 -2.62
N GLU A 65 -18.51 -21.22 -3.82
CA GLU A 65 -17.77 -22.36 -4.39
C GLU A 65 -16.31 -22.46 -3.94
N PHE A 66 -15.73 -21.41 -3.32
CA PHE A 66 -14.31 -21.41 -2.92
C PHE A 66 -14.06 -21.89 -1.47
N ASN A 67 -15.13 -22.30 -0.75
CA ASN A 67 -15.05 -22.94 0.56
C ASN A 67 -15.04 -24.48 0.46
N GLY A 68 -14.27 -25.03 -0.48
CA GLY A 68 -14.08 -26.47 -0.72
C GLY A 68 -12.64 -26.92 -0.55
#